data_AF-A0A1Z7ZV53-F1
#
_entry.id   AF-A0A1Z7ZV53-F1
#
_cell.length_a   1.000
_cell.length_b   1.000
_cell.length_c   1.000
_cell.angle_alpha   90.00
_cell.angle_beta   90.00
_cell.angle_gamma   90.00
#
_symmetry.space_group_name_H-M   'P 1'
#
loop_
_entity.id
_entity.type
_entity.pdbx_description
1 polymer ?
#
loop_
_entity_poly.entity_id
_entity_poly.type
_entity_poly.pdbx_seq_one_letter_code
_entity_poly.pdbx_strand_id
1 'polypeptide(L)'
;MLILMFCFGFSIQNINAQFRIIEVNPTTEQVKIKNFGSTTVDISAYRLCARFSYNALSNMTLLSGNLNLAPNAEVEVTVLFSNASVLTDASSDLGLYLPAGSFGDAANMVDFIQWGAGGIGRESQAVTNGFWTAGTFINIASPYEFTGSATDYGVGFWDTLLDVEDFDGITKFAITPNPASLNLNVTIPSHIENATIKVFDLLGKKVIERDISNLQTISINVSKWNTGIYIVKISSDDIIQTKRFIKQ
;
A
#
# COMPACT_ATOMS: atom_id res chain seq x y z
N MET A 1 -16.76 51.51 -24.82
CA MET A 1 -17.35 50.19 -24.51
C MET A 1 -16.65 49.15 -25.37
N LEU A 2 -15.63 48.49 -24.82
CA LEU A 2 -14.99 47.34 -25.45
C LEU A 2 -14.67 46.36 -24.32
N ILE A 3 -15.62 45.47 -24.05
CA ILE A 3 -15.48 44.41 -23.05
C ILE A 3 -14.60 43.34 -23.69
N LEU A 4 -13.36 43.27 -23.22
CA LEU A 4 -12.44 42.19 -23.56
C LEU A 4 -12.92 40.93 -22.82
N MET A 5 -13.76 40.15 -23.49
CA MET A 5 -14.27 38.89 -22.98
C MET A 5 -13.13 37.86 -23.05
N PHE A 6 -12.42 37.70 -21.94
CA PHE A 6 -11.54 36.56 -21.72
C PHE A 6 -12.43 35.31 -21.67
N CYS A 7 -12.61 34.65 -22.82
CA CYS A 7 -13.06 33.28 -22.85
C CYS A 7 -11.98 32.44 -22.16
N PHE A 8 -12.17 32.17 -20.87
CA PHE A 8 -11.58 30.99 -20.25
C PHE A 8 -12.13 29.80 -21.02
N GLY A 9 -11.35 29.32 -21.99
CA GLY A 9 -11.54 28.02 -22.58
C GLY A 9 -11.30 27.01 -21.46
N PHE A 10 -12.33 26.71 -20.68
CA PHE A 10 -12.43 25.43 -20.01
C PHE A 10 -12.39 24.40 -21.13
N SER A 11 -11.20 23.88 -21.43
CA SER A 11 -11.06 22.68 -22.23
C SER A 11 -11.85 21.62 -21.49
N ILE A 12 -12.98 21.22 -22.06
CA ILE A 12 -13.69 20.01 -21.64
C ILE A 12 -12.70 18.89 -21.94
N GLN A 13 -11.90 18.51 -20.94
CA GLN A 13 -10.95 17.41 -21.09
C GLN A 13 -11.78 16.15 -21.28
N ASN A 14 -11.53 15.45 -22.39
CA ASN A 14 -12.17 14.19 -22.68
C ASN A 14 -11.99 13.24 -21.48
N ILE A 15 -13.10 12.81 -20.88
CA ILE A 15 -13.14 11.87 -19.75
C ILE A 15 -12.93 10.44 -20.30
N ASN A 16 -11.84 10.23 -21.05
CA ASN A 16 -11.40 8.90 -21.47
C ASN A 16 -10.70 8.19 -20.30
N ALA A 17 -10.25 6.95 -20.51
CA ALA A 17 -9.44 6.24 -19.53
C ALA A 17 -8.19 7.07 -19.13
N GLN A 18 -7.96 7.17 -17.82
CA GLN A 18 -6.82 7.86 -17.21
C GLN A 18 -6.13 6.86 -16.29
N PHE A 19 -4.99 6.33 -16.71
CA PHE A 19 -4.28 5.30 -15.96
C PHE A 19 -3.15 5.90 -15.14
N ARG A 20 -3.03 5.45 -13.90
CA ARG A 20 -1.92 5.81 -13.02
C ARG A 20 -1.27 4.56 -12.46
N ILE A 21 0.05 4.56 -12.38
CA ILE A 21 0.77 3.66 -11.50
C ILE A 21 0.46 4.16 -10.09
N ILE A 22 -0.07 3.29 -9.25
CA ILE A 22 -0.46 3.64 -7.88
C ILE A 22 0.37 2.94 -6.81
N GLU A 23 1.09 1.89 -7.18
CA GLU A 23 2.01 1.21 -6.28
C GLU A 23 3.21 0.68 -7.05
N VAL A 24 4.40 0.82 -6.46
CA VAL A 24 5.62 0.15 -6.92
C VAL A 24 6.35 -0.42 -5.72
N ASN A 25 6.58 -1.73 -5.73
CA ASN A 25 7.42 -2.43 -4.77
C ASN A 25 8.67 -2.97 -5.50
N PRO A 26 9.83 -2.31 -5.40
CA PRO A 26 11.06 -2.76 -6.05
C PRO A 26 11.57 -4.11 -5.52
N THR A 27 11.29 -4.43 -4.25
CA THR A 27 11.77 -5.66 -3.59
C THR A 27 11.05 -6.90 -4.10
N THR A 28 9.74 -6.80 -4.32
CA THR A 28 8.92 -7.89 -4.87
C THR A 28 8.69 -7.76 -6.38
N GLU A 29 9.23 -6.71 -7.00
CA GLU A 29 9.04 -6.36 -8.40
C GLU A 29 7.55 -6.24 -8.78
N GLN A 30 6.72 -5.73 -7.87
CA GLN A 30 5.28 -5.58 -8.08
C GLN A 30 4.92 -4.15 -8.48
N VAL A 31 3.93 -4.03 -9.36
CA VAL A 31 3.37 -2.75 -9.80
C VAL A 31 1.86 -2.85 -9.84
N LYS A 32 1.19 -1.84 -9.27
CA LYS A 32 -0.27 -1.70 -9.33
C LYS A 32 -0.65 -0.50 -10.18
N ILE A 33 -1.64 -0.69 -11.06
CA ILE A 33 -2.14 0.33 -11.98
C ILE A 33 -3.64 0.49 -11.75
N LYS A 34 -4.10 1.74 -11.71
CA LYS A 34 -5.51 2.10 -11.54
C LYS A 34 -6.04 2.86 -12.74
N ASN A 35 -7.28 2.59 -13.11
CA ASN A 35 -8.03 3.40 -14.06
C ASN A 35 -8.88 4.43 -13.31
N PHE A 36 -8.47 5.68 -13.30
CA PHE A 36 -9.25 6.79 -12.75
C PHE A 36 -10.26 7.36 -13.75
N GLY A 37 -10.24 6.92 -15.01
CA GLY A 37 -11.19 7.35 -16.03
C GLY A 37 -12.56 6.67 -15.90
N SER A 38 -13.51 7.08 -16.74
CA SER A 38 -14.90 6.59 -16.69
C SER A 38 -15.22 5.44 -17.64
N THR A 39 -14.25 4.95 -18.40
CA THR A 39 -14.44 3.87 -19.39
C THR A 39 -13.53 2.69 -19.12
N THR A 40 -14.07 1.47 -19.28
CA THR A 40 -13.26 0.25 -19.33
C THR A 40 -12.39 0.25 -20.57
N VAL A 41 -11.11 -0.07 -20.42
CA VAL A 41 -10.14 -0.13 -21.52
C VAL A 41 -9.20 -1.31 -21.30
N ASP A 42 -8.95 -2.05 -22.37
CA ASP A 42 -7.94 -3.10 -22.39
C ASP A 42 -6.54 -2.46 -22.43
N ILE A 43 -5.79 -2.63 -21.34
CA ILE A 43 -4.42 -2.14 -21.19
C ILE A 43 -3.37 -3.20 -21.49
N SER A 44 -3.73 -4.38 -21.99
CA SER A 44 -2.77 -5.48 -22.25
C SER A 44 -1.61 -5.06 -23.15
N ALA A 45 -1.88 -4.19 -24.13
CA ALA A 45 -0.85 -3.71 -25.05
C ALA A 45 -0.07 -2.48 -24.53
N TYR A 46 -0.46 -1.88 -23.41
CA TYR A 46 0.32 -0.80 -22.79
C TYR A 46 1.68 -1.34 -22.34
N ARG A 47 2.66 -0.46 -22.28
CA ARG A 47 4.06 -0.85 -22.14
C ARG A 47 4.68 -0.21 -20.91
N LEU A 48 5.43 -0.99 -20.13
CA LEU A 48 6.27 -0.48 -19.07
C LEU A 48 7.67 -0.21 -19.59
N CYS A 49 8.28 0.85 -19.08
CA CYS A 49 9.67 1.22 -19.31
C CYS A 49 10.35 1.46 -17.97
N ALA A 50 11.48 0.82 -17.72
CA ALA A 50 12.32 1.11 -16.57
C ALA A 50 13.79 0.93 -16.97
N ARG A 51 14.64 1.91 -16.69
CA ARG A 51 16.06 1.96 -17.09
C ARG A 51 16.33 1.57 -18.55
N PHE A 52 15.46 2.01 -19.45
CA PHE A 52 15.49 1.68 -20.89
C PHE A 52 15.29 0.19 -21.23
N SER A 53 14.80 -0.61 -20.29
CA SER A 53 14.20 -1.91 -20.56
C SER A 53 12.69 -1.75 -20.72
N TYR A 54 12.11 -2.48 -21.66
CA TYR A 54 10.73 -2.31 -22.07
C TYR A 54 10.02 -3.66 -22.16
N ASN A 55 8.78 -3.72 -21.71
CA ASN A 55 7.93 -4.88 -21.96
C ASN A 55 6.45 -4.49 -21.92
N ALA A 56 5.59 -5.27 -22.57
CA ALA A 56 4.14 -5.05 -22.57
C ALA A 56 3.50 -5.63 -21.30
N LEU A 57 2.39 -5.04 -20.85
CA LEU A 57 1.64 -5.54 -19.69
C LEU A 57 1.12 -6.97 -19.92
N SER A 58 0.79 -7.35 -21.16
CA SER A 58 0.41 -8.71 -21.53
C SER A 58 1.47 -9.78 -21.25
N ASN A 59 2.74 -9.38 -21.09
CA ASN A 59 3.85 -10.29 -20.84
C ASN A 59 4.21 -10.36 -19.34
N MET A 60 3.51 -9.62 -18.48
CA MET A 60 3.72 -9.62 -17.04
C MET A 60 2.95 -10.76 -16.38
N THR A 61 3.32 -11.13 -15.15
CA THR A 61 2.53 -12.08 -14.37
C THR A 61 1.44 -11.34 -13.60
N LEU A 62 0.18 -11.63 -13.91
CA LEU A 62 -0.98 -11.07 -13.22
C LEU A 62 -1.11 -11.65 -11.81
N LEU A 63 -1.17 -10.78 -10.80
CA LEU A 63 -1.36 -11.16 -9.40
C LEU A 63 -2.81 -10.95 -8.96
N SER A 64 -3.41 -9.81 -9.32
CA SER A 64 -4.79 -9.47 -9.00
C SER A 64 -5.40 -8.54 -10.05
N GLY A 65 -6.73 -8.47 -10.11
CA GLY A 65 -7.45 -7.61 -11.06
C GLY A 65 -7.51 -8.18 -12.49
N ASN A 66 -7.67 -7.29 -13.48
CA ASN A 66 -7.78 -7.65 -14.90
C ASN A 66 -7.22 -6.52 -15.79
N LEU A 67 -6.51 -6.89 -16.86
CA LEU A 67 -5.98 -5.95 -17.86
C LEU A 67 -7.09 -5.31 -18.72
N ASN A 68 -8.29 -5.89 -18.79
CA ASN A 68 -9.48 -5.17 -19.24
C ASN A 68 -10.01 -4.29 -18.09
N LEU A 69 -9.35 -3.15 -17.88
CA LEU A 69 -9.40 -2.41 -16.63
C LEU A 69 -10.60 -1.47 -16.57
N ALA A 70 -11.59 -1.82 -15.74
CA ALA A 70 -12.81 -1.04 -15.53
C ALA A 70 -12.55 0.28 -14.79
N PRO A 71 -13.49 1.24 -14.82
CA PRO A 71 -13.39 2.48 -14.04
C PRO A 71 -13.20 2.20 -12.55
N ASN A 72 -12.28 2.92 -11.92
CA ASN A 72 -11.83 2.77 -10.53
C ASN A 72 -11.25 1.39 -10.16
N ALA A 73 -11.13 0.46 -11.11
CA ALA A 73 -10.52 -0.83 -10.87
C ALA A 73 -8.99 -0.72 -10.91
N GLU A 74 -8.37 -1.70 -10.25
CA GLU A 74 -6.93 -1.82 -10.12
C GLU A 74 -6.48 -3.17 -10.67
N VAL A 75 -5.27 -3.21 -11.22
CA VAL A 75 -4.60 -4.43 -11.63
C VAL A 75 -3.20 -4.44 -11.04
N GLU A 76 -2.79 -5.59 -10.55
CA GLU A 76 -1.47 -5.79 -9.97
C GLU A 76 -0.72 -6.87 -10.73
N VAL A 77 0.53 -6.57 -11.08
CA VAL A 77 1.39 -7.46 -11.84
C VAL A 77 2.78 -7.54 -11.22
N THR A 78 3.41 -8.70 -11.32
CA THR A 78 4.86 -8.81 -11.17
C THR A 78 5.51 -8.46 -12.50
N VAL A 79 6.41 -7.48 -12.48
CA VAL A 79 7.09 -7.04 -13.70
C VAL A 79 8.14 -8.06 -14.13
N LEU A 80 8.26 -8.23 -15.44
CA LEU A 80 9.23 -9.11 -16.07
C LEU A 80 9.97 -8.30 -17.13
N PHE A 81 11.21 -7.92 -16.82
CA PHE A 81 12.11 -7.29 -17.79
C PHE A 81 13.15 -8.30 -18.28
N SER A 82 13.60 -8.14 -19.53
CA SER A 82 14.61 -9.04 -20.12
C SER A 82 15.97 -8.99 -19.41
N ASN A 83 16.23 -7.91 -18.66
CA ASN A 83 17.42 -7.74 -17.86
C ASN A 83 17.01 -7.85 -16.39
N ALA A 84 17.65 -8.75 -15.63
CA ALA A 84 17.51 -8.77 -14.19
C ALA A 84 18.03 -7.46 -13.59
N SER A 85 17.44 -7.00 -12.49
CA SER A 85 17.81 -5.77 -11.76
C SER A 85 17.38 -4.45 -12.41
N VAL A 86 16.22 -4.41 -13.05
CA VAL A 86 15.67 -3.15 -13.59
C VAL A 86 14.98 -2.31 -12.51
N LEU A 87 14.13 -2.89 -11.65
CA LEU A 87 13.52 -2.18 -10.51
C LEU A 87 14.35 -2.37 -9.24
N THR A 88 15.57 -1.83 -9.19
CA THR A 88 16.41 -2.00 -8.00
C THR A 88 15.87 -1.22 -6.80
N ASP A 89 16.03 -1.78 -5.59
CA ASP A 89 15.70 -1.11 -4.34
C ASP A 89 16.47 0.21 -4.16
N ALA A 90 17.72 0.27 -4.67
CA ALA A 90 18.59 1.43 -4.49
C ALA A 90 18.14 2.65 -5.32
N SER A 91 17.83 2.45 -6.60
CA SER A 91 17.29 3.51 -7.47
C SER A 91 16.76 2.96 -8.79
N SER A 92 15.64 3.49 -9.24
CA SER A 92 15.15 3.24 -10.59
C SER A 92 14.10 4.27 -11.03
N ASP A 93 13.65 4.11 -12.26
CA ASP A 93 12.48 4.76 -12.82
C ASP A 93 11.47 3.71 -13.30
N LEU A 94 10.21 4.09 -13.37
CA LEU A 94 9.17 3.32 -14.04
C LEU A 94 8.22 4.27 -14.76
N GLY A 95 8.06 4.06 -16.07
CA GLY A 95 7.10 4.75 -16.90
C GLY A 95 6.07 3.80 -17.49
N LEU A 96 4.82 4.24 -17.51
CA LEU A 96 3.74 3.60 -18.26
C LEU A 96 3.59 4.33 -19.60
N TYR A 97 3.45 3.58 -20.69
CA TYR A 97 3.39 4.12 -22.05
C TYR A 97 2.21 3.55 -22.83
N LEU A 98 1.74 4.33 -23.80
CA LEU A 98 0.74 3.91 -24.78
C LEU A 98 1.19 2.66 -25.56
N PRO A 99 0.24 1.90 -26.15
CA PRO A 99 0.56 0.67 -26.88
C PRO A 99 1.53 0.81 -28.05
N ALA A 100 1.61 1.99 -28.65
CA ALA A 100 2.47 2.30 -29.78
C ALA A 100 3.19 3.63 -29.56
N GLY A 101 4.11 3.95 -30.47
CA GLY A 101 4.92 5.17 -30.40
C GLY A 101 6.28 4.96 -29.72
N SER A 102 7.15 5.96 -29.90
CA SER A 102 8.51 5.95 -29.38
C SER A 102 8.53 6.22 -27.88
N PHE A 103 9.33 5.46 -27.12
CA PHE A 103 9.56 5.73 -25.69
C PHE A 103 10.36 7.03 -25.44
N GLY A 104 11.04 7.53 -26.46
CA GLY A 104 11.75 8.81 -26.42
C GLY A 104 10.90 10.00 -26.85
N ASP A 105 9.61 9.80 -27.07
CA ASP A 105 8.66 10.88 -27.32
C ASP A 105 7.71 10.97 -26.12
N ALA A 106 7.76 12.12 -25.46
CA ALA A 106 7.01 12.40 -24.25
C ALA A 106 5.51 12.15 -24.48
N ALA A 107 4.93 12.50 -25.65
CA ALA A 107 3.50 12.34 -25.90
C ALA A 107 2.96 10.90 -25.76
N ASN A 108 3.83 9.89 -25.78
CA ASN A 108 3.46 8.49 -25.61
C ASN A 108 3.52 7.99 -24.15
N MET A 109 4.08 8.79 -23.24
CA MET A 109 4.11 8.47 -21.81
C MET A 109 2.75 8.78 -21.18
N VAL A 110 2.28 7.87 -20.35
CA VAL A 110 0.99 7.92 -19.65
C VAL A 110 1.19 8.27 -18.18
N ASP A 111 2.23 7.71 -17.55
CA ASP A 111 2.58 7.99 -16.16
C ASP A 111 4.06 7.73 -15.89
N PHE A 112 4.58 8.27 -14.78
CA PHE A 112 5.97 8.15 -14.40
C PHE A 112 6.20 8.24 -12.88
N ILE A 113 7.15 7.45 -12.40
CA ILE A 113 7.67 7.46 -11.04
C ILE A 113 9.19 7.23 -11.07
N GLN A 114 9.91 7.85 -10.13
CA GLN A 114 11.35 7.66 -9.93
C GLN A 114 11.73 7.70 -8.45
N TRP A 115 12.66 6.84 -8.03
CA TRP A 115 13.11 6.73 -6.64
C TRP A 115 14.62 6.56 -6.52
N GLY A 116 15.14 6.90 -5.34
CA GLY A 116 16.54 6.71 -4.94
C GLY A 116 17.54 7.69 -5.57
N ALA A 117 17.33 8.12 -6.81
CA ALA A 117 18.10 9.21 -7.43
C ALA A 117 17.36 9.83 -8.62
N GLY A 118 17.64 11.12 -8.86
CA GLY A 118 17.19 11.86 -10.05
C GLY A 118 18.01 11.51 -11.30
N GLY A 119 17.53 11.87 -12.49
CA GLY A 119 18.29 11.71 -13.74
C GLY A 119 18.23 10.32 -14.37
N ILE A 120 17.43 9.39 -13.83
CA ILE A 120 17.39 8.00 -14.28
C ILE A 120 16.38 7.81 -15.41
N GLY A 121 16.81 7.03 -16.41
CA GLY A 121 15.95 6.49 -17.47
C GLY A 121 15.20 7.57 -18.25
N ARG A 122 13.87 7.55 -18.20
CA ARG A 122 13.01 8.42 -19.03
C ARG A 122 12.55 9.71 -18.34
N GLU A 123 13.20 10.13 -17.26
CA GLU A 123 12.86 11.37 -16.54
C GLU A 123 12.74 12.59 -17.47
N SER A 124 13.64 12.76 -18.44
CA SER A 124 13.57 13.89 -19.39
C SER A 124 12.24 13.96 -20.17
N GLN A 125 11.64 12.80 -20.46
CA GLN A 125 10.34 12.71 -21.14
C GLN A 125 9.21 13.03 -20.17
N ALA A 126 9.29 12.52 -18.94
CA ALA A 126 8.32 12.83 -17.89
C ALA A 126 8.29 14.32 -17.55
N VAL A 127 9.45 14.97 -17.49
CA VAL A 127 9.58 16.42 -17.30
C VAL A 127 8.98 17.19 -18.48
N THR A 128 9.22 16.74 -19.72
CA THR A 128 8.67 17.37 -20.93
C THR A 128 7.13 17.35 -20.95
N ASN A 129 6.52 16.28 -20.42
CA ASN A 129 5.06 16.18 -20.27
C ASN A 129 4.48 16.85 -19.01
N GLY A 130 5.34 17.35 -18.12
CA GLY A 130 4.91 17.87 -16.82
C GLY A 130 4.50 16.81 -15.80
N PHE A 131 4.85 15.54 -16.03
CA PHE A 131 4.58 14.44 -15.08
C PHE A 131 5.60 14.35 -13.95
N TRP A 132 6.76 14.99 -14.11
CA TRP A 132 7.82 14.97 -13.12
C TRP A 132 8.59 16.29 -13.07
N THR A 133 9.26 16.56 -11.95
CA THR A 133 10.18 17.70 -11.82
C THR A 133 11.62 17.20 -11.92
N ALA A 134 12.43 17.84 -12.77
CA ALA A 134 13.79 17.42 -13.03
C ALA A 134 14.64 17.34 -11.75
N GLY A 135 15.39 16.25 -11.59
CA GLY A 135 16.26 15.94 -10.46
C GLY A 135 15.53 15.46 -9.19
N THR A 136 14.19 15.44 -9.18
CA THR A 136 13.43 14.99 -7.99
C THR A 136 13.27 13.48 -7.99
N PHE A 137 13.19 12.87 -6.81
CA PHE A 137 13.00 11.43 -6.66
C PHE A 137 12.39 11.13 -5.30
N ILE A 138 11.68 10.00 -5.23
CA ILE A 138 11.13 9.49 -3.98
C ILE A 138 12.30 9.03 -3.09
N ASN A 139 12.34 9.56 -1.86
CA ASN A 139 13.41 9.32 -0.88
C ASN A 139 12.82 8.88 0.47
N ILE A 140 12.02 7.83 0.42
CA ILE A 140 11.32 7.18 1.53
C ILE A 140 11.45 5.66 1.33
N ALA A 141 10.99 4.86 2.29
CA ALA A 141 11.01 3.40 2.15
C ALA A 141 9.97 2.91 1.14
N SER A 142 10.33 1.89 0.35
CA SER A 142 9.35 1.11 -0.42
C SER A 142 8.53 0.20 0.51
N PRO A 143 7.31 -0.23 0.11
CA PRO A 143 6.65 0.05 -1.16
C PRO A 143 6.24 1.52 -1.31
N TYR A 144 6.25 2.02 -2.54
CA TYR A 144 5.83 3.38 -2.86
C TYR A 144 4.37 3.39 -3.27
N GLU A 145 3.57 4.23 -2.64
CA GLU A 145 2.13 4.38 -2.87
C GLU A 145 1.81 5.78 -3.38
N PHE A 146 0.99 5.86 -4.42
CA PHE A 146 0.48 7.11 -4.95
C PHE A 146 -0.76 7.57 -4.17
N THR A 147 -0.70 8.78 -3.61
CA THR A 147 -1.76 9.35 -2.76
C THR A 147 -2.58 10.43 -3.47
N GLY A 148 -2.29 10.70 -4.75
CA GLY A 148 -2.97 11.72 -5.54
C GLY A 148 -4.21 11.23 -6.29
N SER A 149 -4.73 12.12 -7.15
CA SER A 149 -5.81 11.85 -8.11
C SER A 149 -5.28 11.67 -9.53
N ALA A 150 -6.18 11.43 -10.49
CA ALA A 150 -5.83 11.20 -11.90
C ALA A 150 -4.93 12.29 -12.51
N THR A 151 -5.09 13.55 -12.06
CA THR A 151 -4.39 14.73 -12.59
C THR A 151 -3.14 15.12 -11.81
N ASP A 152 -2.83 14.43 -10.72
CA ASP A 152 -1.76 14.82 -9.81
C ASP A 152 -0.44 14.13 -10.15
N TYR A 153 0.61 14.89 -10.43
CA TYR A 153 1.89 14.33 -10.89
C TYR A 153 3.08 14.81 -10.05
N GLY A 154 4.17 14.06 -10.11
CA GLY A 154 5.41 14.41 -9.43
C GLY A 154 5.57 13.76 -8.05
N VAL A 155 6.78 13.93 -7.50
CA VAL A 155 7.23 13.27 -6.27
C VAL A 155 6.34 13.53 -5.04
N GLY A 156 5.66 14.69 -4.98
CA GLY A 156 4.86 15.09 -3.81
C GLY A 156 3.59 14.30 -3.59
N PHE A 157 3.20 13.45 -4.54
CA PHE A 157 2.03 12.56 -4.45
C PHE A 157 2.40 11.11 -4.20
N TRP A 158 3.64 10.85 -3.82
CA TRP A 158 4.12 9.53 -3.48
C TRP A 158 4.51 9.50 -2.00
N ASP A 159 3.98 8.52 -1.30
CA ASP A 159 4.34 8.21 0.08
C ASP A 159 4.75 6.74 0.17
N THR A 160 5.19 6.32 1.35
CA THR A 160 5.39 4.91 1.63
C THR A 160 4.02 4.30 1.85
N LEU A 161 3.88 3.03 1.50
CA LEU A 161 2.70 2.27 1.89
C LEU A 161 2.69 2.23 3.42
N LEU A 162 1.95 3.15 4.03
CA LEU A 162 1.54 3.01 5.41
C LEU A 162 0.58 1.85 5.38
N ASP A 163 1.11 0.67 5.66
CA ASP A 163 0.35 -0.56 5.78
C ASP A 163 -0.87 -0.28 6.69
N VAL A 164 -2.01 -0.05 6.04
CA VAL A 164 -3.33 -0.22 6.61
C VAL A 164 -3.89 -1.51 6.01
N GLU A 165 -3.08 -2.57 5.94
CA GLU A 165 -3.58 -3.78 6.55
C GLU A 165 -3.71 -3.50 8.05
N ASP A 166 -4.91 -3.71 8.54
CA ASP A 166 -5.25 -3.87 9.93
C ASP A 166 -4.47 -5.09 10.49
N PHE A 167 -3.14 -4.97 10.61
CA PHE A 167 -2.24 -5.98 11.20
C PHE A 167 -2.53 -6.18 12.70
N ASP A 168 -3.42 -5.37 13.26
CA ASP A 168 -4.03 -5.57 14.56
C ASP A 168 -4.93 -6.81 14.61
N GLY A 169 -5.47 -7.29 13.50
CA GLY A 169 -6.35 -8.47 13.47
C GLY A 169 -5.60 -9.81 13.41
N ILE A 170 -4.49 -9.86 12.66
CA ILE A 170 -3.76 -11.11 12.39
C ILE A 170 -2.64 -11.33 13.39
N THR A 171 -2.02 -10.28 13.95
CA THR A 171 -0.97 -10.43 14.97
C THR A 171 -1.37 -10.04 16.37
N LYS A 172 -2.42 -9.24 16.57
CA LYS A 172 -2.82 -8.86 17.92
C LYS A 172 -3.87 -9.78 18.50
N PHE A 173 -3.64 -10.20 19.74
CA PHE A 173 -4.68 -10.90 20.49
C PHE A 173 -5.87 -9.95 20.73
N ALA A 174 -7.09 -10.48 20.74
CA ALA A 174 -8.29 -9.73 21.08
C ALA A 174 -8.76 -10.08 22.49
N ILE A 175 -9.41 -9.13 23.17
CA ILE A 175 -10.05 -9.38 24.46
C ILE A 175 -11.50 -8.93 24.43
N THR A 176 -12.40 -9.81 24.86
CA THR A 176 -13.84 -9.55 24.87
C THR A 176 -14.53 -10.20 26.07
N PRO A 177 -15.60 -9.61 26.62
CA PRO A 177 -16.00 -8.23 26.43
C PRO A 177 -15.03 -7.28 27.16
N ASN A 178 -15.07 -6.00 26.82
CA ASN A 178 -14.45 -4.94 27.59
C ASN A 178 -15.43 -3.75 27.63
N PRO A 179 -16.07 -3.47 28.78
CA PRO A 179 -15.86 -4.04 30.11
C PRO A 179 -16.30 -5.50 30.30
N ALA A 180 -15.75 -6.21 31.29
CA ALA A 180 -16.09 -7.60 31.64
C ALA A 180 -16.52 -7.73 33.11
N SER A 181 -17.47 -8.62 33.40
CA SER A 181 -17.99 -8.86 34.76
C SER A 181 -17.77 -10.30 35.27
N LEU A 182 -18.08 -11.30 34.44
CA LEU A 182 -17.97 -12.72 34.78
C LEU A 182 -16.71 -13.35 34.18
N ASN A 183 -16.58 -13.30 32.85
CA ASN A 183 -15.49 -13.90 32.10
C ASN A 183 -14.88 -12.88 31.14
N LEU A 184 -13.56 -12.93 30.98
CA LEU A 184 -12.80 -12.25 29.94
C LEU A 184 -12.28 -13.31 28.98
N ASN A 185 -12.69 -13.25 27.72
CA ASN A 185 -12.19 -14.09 26.66
C ASN A 185 -10.98 -13.40 26.02
N VAL A 186 -9.93 -14.17 25.80
CA VAL A 186 -8.70 -13.77 25.13
C VAL A 186 -8.57 -14.62 23.88
N THR A 187 -8.67 -14.00 22.71
CA THR A 187 -8.52 -14.67 21.41
C THR A 187 -7.10 -14.46 20.92
N ILE A 188 -6.37 -15.55 20.70
CA ILE A 188 -4.99 -15.55 20.22
C ILE A 188 -5.00 -15.88 18.72
N PRO A 189 -4.20 -15.17 17.92
CA PRO A 189 -4.06 -15.49 16.51
C PRO A 189 -3.57 -16.92 16.24
N SER A 190 -4.01 -17.50 15.13
CA SER A 190 -3.74 -18.90 14.78
C SER A 190 -2.27 -19.24 14.47
N HIS A 191 -1.41 -18.24 14.25
CA HIS A 191 0.03 -18.45 14.01
C HIS A 191 0.84 -18.56 15.31
N ILE A 192 0.24 -18.28 16.47
CA ILE A 192 0.90 -18.39 17.78
C ILE A 192 0.56 -19.74 18.39
N GLU A 193 1.52 -20.66 18.35
CA GLU A 193 1.34 -22.00 18.92
C GLU A 193 1.50 -21.99 20.45
N ASN A 194 2.47 -21.23 20.97
CA ASN A 194 2.78 -21.13 22.39
C ASN A 194 2.84 -19.68 22.86
N ALA A 195 2.24 -19.39 24.02
CA ALA A 195 2.37 -18.10 24.66
C ALA A 195 2.18 -18.18 26.18
N THR A 196 2.55 -17.12 26.88
CA THR A 196 2.27 -16.89 28.30
C THR A 196 1.37 -15.67 28.44
N ILE A 197 0.23 -15.84 29.10
CA ILE A 197 -0.69 -14.77 29.47
C ILE A 197 -0.42 -14.36 30.92
N LYS A 198 -0.21 -13.06 31.14
CA LYS A 198 -0.09 -12.43 32.46
C LYS A 198 -1.14 -11.34 32.60
N VAL A 199 -1.78 -11.24 33.75
CA VAL A 199 -2.69 -10.12 34.04
C VAL A 199 -2.24 -9.40 35.30
N PHE A 200 -2.20 -8.07 35.23
CA PHE A 200 -1.77 -7.18 36.31
C PHE A 200 -2.88 -6.19 36.66
N ASP A 201 -2.95 -5.78 37.93
CA ASP A 201 -3.74 -4.60 38.32
C ASP A 201 -2.99 -3.28 37.99
N LEU A 202 -3.65 -2.14 38.22
CA LEU A 202 -3.06 -0.81 37.98
C LEU A 202 -1.79 -0.51 38.79
N LEU A 203 -1.56 -1.20 39.90
CA LEU A 203 -0.37 -1.05 40.73
C LEU A 203 0.77 -1.96 40.26
N GLY A 204 0.56 -2.71 39.17
CA GLY A 204 1.53 -3.65 38.62
C GLY A 204 1.59 -4.99 39.35
N LYS A 205 0.66 -5.26 40.28
CA LYS A 205 0.61 -6.57 40.96
C LYS A 205 0.05 -7.61 40.00
N LYS A 206 0.80 -8.69 39.81
CA LYS A 206 0.37 -9.86 39.01
C LYS A 206 -0.79 -10.58 39.69
N VAL A 207 -1.90 -10.69 38.98
CA VAL A 207 -3.14 -11.36 39.43
C VAL A 207 -3.13 -12.82 38.99
N ILE A 208 -2.77 -13.07 37.72
CA ILE A 208 -2.65 -14.41 37.15
C ILE A 208 -1.49 -14.50 36.15
N GLU A 209 -1.03 -15.73 35.95
CA GLU A 209 -0.08 -16.14 34.90
C GLU A 209 -0.48 -17.53 34.43
N ARG A 210 -0.52 -17.75 33.11
CA ARG A 210 -0.81 -19.05 32.49
C ARG A 210 -0.06 -19.22 31.19
N ASP A 211 0.50 -20.40 31.00
CA ASP A 211 1.04 -20.83 29.72
C ASP A 211 -0.03 -21.50 28.88
N ILE A 212 0.06 -21.30 27.57
CA ILE A 212 -0.94 -21.72 26.60
C ILE A 212 -0.23 -22.41 25.44
N SER A 213 -0.80 -23.52 24.99
CA SER A 213 -0.29 -24.29 23.86
C SER A 213 -1.47 -24.72 22.99
N ASN A 214 -1.42 -24.39 21.71
CA ASN A 214 -2.39 -24.80 20.69
C ASN A 214 -3.85 -24.39 20.98
N LEU A 215 -4.07 -23.24 21.64
CA LEU A 215 -5.41 -22.70 21.94
C LEU A 215 -5.61 -21.32 21.32
N GLN A 216 -6.63 -21.20 20.48
CA GLN A 216 -6.99 -19.95 19.81
C GLN A 216 -7.86 -19.03 20.67
N THR A 217 -8.51 -19.54 21.73
CA THR A 217 -9.32 -18.73 22.64
C THR A 217 -9.30 -19.29 24.04
N ILE A 218 -9.16 -18.42 25.03
CA ILE A 218 -9.12 -18.76 26.45
C ILE A 218 -10.11 -17.89 27.20
N SER A 219 -10.90 -18.51 28.07
CA SER A 219 -11.80 -17.81 28.97
C SER A 219 -11.20 -17.72 30.37
N ILE A 220 -11.06 -16.50 30.88
CA ILE A 220 -10.55 -16.20 32.21
C ILE A 220 -11.73 -15.76 33.07
N ASN A 221 -12.03 -16.50 34.13
CA ASN A 221 -13.03 -16.07 35.10
C ASN A 221 -12.51 -14.90 35.94
N VAL A 222 -13.16 -13.75 35.81
CA VAL A 222 -12.82 -12.50 36.50
C VAL A 222 -13.82 -12.14 37.61
N SER A 223 -14.85 -12.95 37.86
CA SER A 223 -15.95 -12.64 38.79
C SER A 223 -15.52 -12.24 40.20
N LYS A 224 -14.42 -12.81 40.69
CA LYS A 224 -13.87 -12.55 42.03
C LYS A 224 -12.87 -11.39 42.08
N TRP A 225 -12.61 -10.73 40.95
CA TRP A 225 -11.68 -9.61 40.88
C TRP A 225 -12.38 -8.32 41.27
N ASN A 226 -11.64 -7.43 41.93
CA ASN A 226 -12.13 -6.10 42.28
C ASN A 226 -12.45 -5.30 41.02
N THR A 227 -13.42 -4.39 41.12
CA THR A 227 -13.71 -3.44 40.04
C THR A 227 -12.51 -2.53 39.79
N GLY A 228 -12.15 -2.33 38.53
CA GLY A 228 -10.99 -1.52 38.20
C GLY A 228 -10.40 -1.84 36.83
N ILE A 229 -9.28 -1.20 36.53
CA ILE A 229 -8.55 -1.40 35.28
C ILE A 229 -7.50 -2.50 35.48
N TYR A 230 -7.36 -3.35 34.47
CA TYR A 230 -6.37 -4.41 34.44
C TYR A 230 -5.60 -4.39 33.12
N ILE A 231 -4.37 -4.87 33.17
CA ILE A 231 -3.46 -4.97 32.04
C ILE A 231 -3.21 -6.44 31.73
N VAL A 232 -3.62 -6.89 30.56
CA VAL A 232 -3.37 -8.23 30.03
C VAL A 232 -2.15 -8.15 29.13
N LYS A 233 -1.12 -8.92 29.46
CA LYS A 233 0.10 -9.07 28.67
C LYS A 233 0.17 -10.49 28.11
N ILE A 234 0.40 -10.63 26.82
CA ILE A 234 0.70 -11.91 26.18
C ILE A 234 2.14 -11.87 25.67
N SER A 235 2.88 -12.94 25.86
CA SER A 235 4.26 -13.07 25.39
C SER A 235 4.46 -14.42 24.73
N SER A 236 5.01 -14.43 23.52
CA SER A 236 5.48 -15.59 22.77
C SER A 236 6.95 -15.35 22.39
N ASP A 237 7.58 -16.29 21.70
CA ASP A 237 8.99 -16.19 21.29
C ASP A 237 9.23 -14.98 20.37
N ASP A 238 8.25 -14.67 19.52
CA ASP A 238 8.36 -13.59 18.52
C ASP A 238 7.67 -12.29 18.93
N ILE A 239 6.70 -12.34 19.86
CA ILE A 239 5.86 -11.17 20.16
C ILE A 239 5.60 -10.94 21.65
N ILE A 240 5.57 -9.67 22.04
CA ILE A 240 5.05 -9.22 23.33
C ILE A 240 3.98 -8.17 23.08
N GLN A 241 2.78 -8.43 23.58
CA GLN A 241 1.65 -7.52 23.40
C GLN A 241 0.93 -7.27 24.71
N THR A 242 0.28 -6.11 24.81
CA THR A 242 -0.43 -5.69 26.01
C THR A 242 -1.74 -5.02 25.64
N LYS A 243 -2.84 -5.39 26.31
CA LYS A 243 -4.16 -4.76 26.20
C LYS A 243 -4.72 -4.44 27.57
N ARG A 244 -5.49 -3.36 27.64
CA ARG A 244 -6.18 -2.91 28.85
C ARG A 244 -7.64 -3.34 28.80
N PHE A 245 -8.17 -3.84 29.91
CA PHE A 245 -9.63 -4.01 30.07
C PHE A 245 -10.13 -3.46 31.40
N ILE A 246 -11.44 -3.26 31.47
CA ILE A 246 -12.16 -2.74 32.63
C ILE A 246 -12.97 -3.89 33.25
N LYS A 247 -12.73 -4.19 34.53
CA LYS A 247 -13.56 -5.09 35.35
C LYS A 247 -14.69 -4.30 36.02
N GLN A 248 -15.93 -4.75 35.84
CA GLN A 248 -17.15 -4.25 36.47
C GLN A 248 -17.77 -5.28 37.41
#